data_AF-A0A2S5M840-F1
#
_entry.id   AF-A0A2S5M840-F1
#
_cell.length_a   1.000
_cell.length_b   1.000
_cell.length_c   1.000
_cell.angle_alpha   90.00
_cell.angle_beta   90.00
_cell.angle_gamma   90.00
#
_symmetry.space_group_name_H-M   'P 1'
#
loop_
_entity.id
_entity.type
_entity.pdbx_description
1 polymer ?
#
loop_
_entity_poly.entity_id
_entity_poly.type
_entity_poly.pdbx_seq_one_letter_code
_entity_poly.pdbx_strand_id
1 'polypeptide(L)'
;MAAQKPESRFSSSINKLLPLELHYEKMNNPYRSGTADFWYSGTKADLWVEYKYLPKVPSNAYSLVSGNKPALSVLQQKWLKGRHKEGRRVAVIVGTPSGAIILEGISWADNLDFSRIATKKQVAEWIVKESMYERNPTPRSSRKNNDPNV
;
A
#
# COMPACT_ATOMS: atom_id res chain seq x y z
N MET A 1 -28.12 4.30 3.29
CA MET A 1 -26.76 3.75 3.13
C MET A 1 -25.82 4.51 4.04
N ALA A 2 -25.05 3.84 4.91
CA ALA A 2 -24.06 4.51 5.75
C ALA A 2 -22.95 5.11 4.88
N ALA A 3 -22.53 6.35 5.13
CA ALA A 3 -21.45 6.99 4.39
C ALA A 3 -20.16 6.18 4.54
N GLN A 4 -19.54 5.80 3.42
CA GLN A 4 -18.29 5.03 3.44
C GLN A 4 -17.18 5.88 4.08
N LYS A 5 -16.48 5.31 5.08
CA LYS A 5 -15.40 6.01 5.78
C LYS A 5 -14.34 6.51 4.78
N PRO A 6 -13.78 7.73 4.97
CA PRO A 6 -12.81 8.32 4.04
C PRO A 6 -11.63 7.41 3.68
N GLU A 7 -11.11 6.68 4.67
CA GLU A 7 -10.03 5.71 4.51
C GLU A 7 -10.37 4.58 3.52
N SER A 8 -11.57 3.99 3.64
CA SER A 8 -12.03 2.93 2.74
C SER A 8 -12.24 3.44 1.32
N ARG A 9 -12.68 4.70 1.15
CA ARG A 9 -12.78 5.33 -0.18
C ARG A 9 -11.40 5.56 -0.78
N PHE A 10 -10.45 6.00 0.04
CA PHE A 10 -9.09 6.29 -0.38
C PHE A 10 -8.37 5.02 -0.86
N SER A 11 -8.32 3.96 -0.04
CA SER A 11 -7.69 2.69 -0.40
C SER A 11 -8.34 2.04 -1.64
N SER A 12 -9.67 2.08 -1.73
CA SER A 12 -10.38 1.63 -2.94
C SER A 12 -9.96 2.41 -4.20
N SER A 13 -9.67 3.70 -4.08
CA SER A 13 -9.22 4.51 -5.21
C SER A 13 -7.78 4.20 -5.64
N ILE A 14 -6.92 3.75 -4.73
CA ILE A 14 -5.58 3.23 -5.05
C ILE A 14 -5.71 1.88 -5.76
N ASN A 15 -6.49 0.96 -5.18
CA ASN A 15 -6.60 -0.41 -5.70
C ASN A 15 -7.16 -0.46 -7.13
N LYS A 16 -8.01 0.50 -7.53
CA LYS A 16 -8.49 0.63 -8.92
C LYS A 16 -7.39 0.94 -9.94
N LEU A 17 -6.23 1.42 -9.49
CA LEU A 17 -5.08 1.73 -10.35
C LEU A 17 -4.10 0.55 -10.43
N LEU A 18 -4.32 -0.51 -9.65
CA LEU A 18 -3.47 -1.68 -9.66
C LEU A 18 -3.75 -2.54 -10.91
N PRO A 19 -2.73 -3.22 -11.43
CA PRO A 19 -2.90 -4.11 -12.57
C PRO A 19 -3.73 -5.34 -12.16
N LEU A 20 -4.52 -5.88 -13.10
CA LEU A 20 -5.48 -6.96 -12.84
C LEU A 20 -4.81 -8.25 -12.37
N GLU A 21 -3.55 -8.48 -12.74
CA GLU A 21 -2.80 -9.67 -12.34
C GLU A 21 -2.27 -9.64 -10.91
N LEU A 22 -2.25 -8.47 -10.25
CA LEU A 22 -1.84 -8.39 -8.85
C LEU A 22 -3.01 -8.84 -7.97
N HIS A 23 -2.88 -10.02 -7.35
CA HIS A 23 -3.85 -10.50 -6.37
C HIS A 23 -3.80 -9.61 -5.12
N TYR A 24 -4.96 -9.25 -4.59
CA TYR A 24 -5.05 -8.56 -3.31
C TYR A 24 -6.36 -8.86 -2.59
N GLU A 25 -6.30 -8.87 -1.26
CA GLU A 25 -7.44 -9.11 -0.40
C GLU A 25 -7.57 -8.01 0.64
N LYS A 26 -8.82 -7.58 0.88
CA LYS A 26 -9.14 -6.76 2.04
C LYS A 26 -9.24 -7.68 3.26
N MET A 27 -8.48 -7.35 4.28
CA MET A 27 -8.50 -8.09 5.54
C MET A 27 -9.66 -7.61 6.40
N ASN A 28 -10.52 -8.56 6.74
CA ASN A 28 -11.56 -8.37 7.73
C ASN A 28 -11.58 -9.62 8.61
N ASN A 29 -11.20 -9.46 9.87
CA ASN A 29 -11.23 -10.55 10.84
C ASN A 29 -12.13 -10.15 12.02
N PRO A 30 -13.31 -10.77 12.18
CA PRO A 30 -14.23 -10.40 13.27
C PRO A 30 -13.72 -10.85 14.66
N TYR A 31 -12.74 -11.75 14.71
CA TYR A 31 -12.20 -12.31 15.96
C TYR A 31 -10.87 -11.69 16.38
N ARG A 32 -10.20 -10.95 15.49
CA ARG A 32 -8.89 -10.35 15.77
C ARG A 32 -8.79 -8.94 15.19
N SER A 33 -8.59 -7.98 16.09
CA SER A 33 -8.33 -6.59 15.73
C SER A 33 -6.85 -6.34 15.40
N GLY A 34 -6.61 -5.36 14.54
CA GLY A 34 -5.27 -4.80 14.29
C GLY A 34 -4.48 -5.43 13.15
N THR A 35 -5.01 -6.43 12.46
CA THR A 35 -4.45 -6.87 11.16
C THR A 35 -4.48 -5.70 10.18
N ALA A 36 -3.43 -5.58 9.35
CA ALA A 36 -3.36 -4.58 8.29
C ALA A 36 -4.56 -4.69 7.34
N ASP A 37 -5.07 -3.56 6.84
CA ASP A 37 -6.26 -3.49 5.98
C ASP A 37 -6.20 -4.34 4.70
N PHE A 38 -5.04 -4.42 4.03
CA PHE A 38 -4.87 -5.12 2.76
C PHE A 38 -3.63 -6.01 2.75
N TRP A 39 -3.77 -7.14 2.06
CA TRP A 39 -2.68 -8.00 1.64
C TRP A 39 -2.61 -8.00 0.11
N TYR A 40 -1.44 -7.68 -0.44
CA TYR A 40 -1.13 -7.79 -1.85
C TYR A 40 -0.19 -8.98 -2.03
N SER A 41 -0.54 -9.91 -2.91
CA SER A 41 0.26 -11.10 -3.21
C SER A 41 0.71 -11.04 -4.66
N GLY A 42 1.98 -10.72 -4.86
CA GLY A 42 2.57 -10.61 -6.19
C GLY A 42 3.73 -11.57 -6.38
N THR A 43 4.26 -11.59 -7.61
CA THR A 43 5.32 -12.52 -8.04
C THR A 43 6.67 -12.31 -7.35
N LYS A 44 6.88 -11.17 -6.69
CA LYS A 44 8.12 -10.83 -5.98
C LYS A 44 8.00 -11.06 -4.48
N ALA A 45 6.94 -10.57 -3.87
CA ALA A 45 6.73 -10.69 -2.44
C ALA A 45 5.26 -10.43 -2.06
N ASP A 46 4.88 -10.91 -0.88
CA ASP A 46 3.69 -10.44 -0.18
C ASP A 46 3.95 -9.06 0.43
N LEU A 47 2.98 -8.17 0.34
CA LEU A 47 2.97 -6.85 0.96
C LEU A 47 1.70 -6.64 1.79
N TRP A 48 1.87 -6.25 3.05
CA TRP A 48 0.76 -5.95 3.96
C TRP A 48 0.67 -4.44 4.19
N VAL A 49 -0.49 -3.84 3.94
CA VAL A 49 -0.68 -2.40 4.03
C VAL A 49 -1.83 -2.05 4.95
N GLU A 50 -1.53 -1.22 5.93
CA GLU A 50 -2.53 -0.50 6.72
C GLU A 50 -2.74 0.89 6.11
N TYR A 51 -3.99 1.26 5.85
CA TYR A 51 -4.32 2.59 5.34
C TYR A 51 -4.76 3.50 6.48
N LYS A 52 -4.38 4.77 6.37
CA LYS A 52 -4.92 5.87 7.19
C LYS A 52 -5.35 7.01 6.29
N TYR A 53 -6.20 7.89 6.79
CA TYR A 53 -6.59 9.10 6.07
C TYR A 53 -6.64 10.32 6.98
N LEU A 54 -5.91 11.36 6.61
CA LEU A 54 -5.97 12.67 7.23
C LEU A 54 -6.84 13.59 6.37
N PRO A 55 -7.95 14.16 6.89
CA PRO A 55 -8.84 15.01 6.10
C PRO A 55 -8.21 16.35 5.71
N LYS A 56 -7.12 16.73 6.37
CA LYS A 56 -6.28 17.90 6.05
C LYS A 56 -4.83 17.55 6.31
N VAL A 57 -3.93 18.19 5.57
CA VAL A 57 -2.50 18.15 5.87
C VAL A 57 -2.25 19.00 7.12
N PRO A 58 -1.70 18.45 8.21
CA PRO A 58 -1.30 19.22 9.39
C PRO A 58 -0.24 20.27 9.04
N SER A 59 -0.31 21.43 9.68
CA SER A 59 0.69 22.49 9.52
C SER A 59 1.98 22.26 10.31
N ASN A 60 1.95 21.31 11.25
CA ASN A 60 3.04 20.98 12.16
C ASN A 60 3.39 19.50 12.06
N ALA A 61 4.50 19.09 12.71
CA ALA A 61 4.86 17.69 12.85
C ALA A 61 3.68 16.85 13.35
N TYR A 62 3.43 15.72 12.68
CA TYR A 62 2.32 14.83 12.99
C TYR A 62 2.84 13.42 13.22
N SER A 63 2.46 12.80 14.33
CA SER A 63 2.79 11.43 14.68
C SER A 63 1.55 10.55 14.60
N LEU A 64 1.67 9.39 13.97
CA LEU A 64 0.60 8.39 13.91
C LEU A 64 0.39 7.65 15.23
N VAL A 65 1.39 7.66 16.11
CA VAL A 65 1.47 6.78 17.29
C VAL A 65 1.33 7.52 18.62
N SER A 66 1.33 8.84 18.60
CA SER A 66 1.27 9.69 19.80
C SER A 66 -0.17 9.99 20.23
N GLY A 67 -0.34 10.30 21.52
CA GLY A 67 -1.61 10.70 22.13
C GLY A 67 -2.47 9.53 22.66
N ASN A 68 -3.56 9.87 23.35
CA ASN A 68 -4.44 8.89 24.01
C ASN A 68 -5.27 8.04 23.03
N LYS A 69 -5.43 8.52 21.79
CA LYS A 69 -6.14 7.84 20.70
C LYS A 69 -5.31 7.98 19.42
N PRO A 70 -4.21 7.23 19.29
CA PRO A 70 -3.31 7.36 18.15
C PRO A 70 -4.05 6.97 16.86
N ALA A 71 -3.71 7.64 15.76
CA ALA A 71 -4.30 7.36 14.45
C ALA A 71 -4.01 5.92 14.00
N LEU A 72 -2.80 5.42 14.29
CA LEU A 72 -2.45 4.01 14.18
C LEU A 72 -2.61 3.36 15.55
N SER A 73 -3.65 2.54 15.70
CA SER A 73 -3.99 1.95 17.00
C SER A 73 -2.88 1.05 17.54
N VAL A 74 -2.80 0.90 18.87
CA VAL A 74 -1.77 0.08 19.52
C VAL A 74 -1.74 -1.36 19.00
N LEU A 75 -2.91 -1.94 18.68
CA LEU A 75 -3.00 -3.30 18.13
C LEU A 75 -2.43 -3.36 16.70
N GLN A 76 -2.70 -2.36 15.87
CA GLN A 76 -2.12 -2.25 14.52
C GLN A 76 -0.61 -2.09 14.58
N GLN A 77 -0.12 -1.21 15.47
CA GLN A 77 1.30 -1.04 15.72
C GLN A 77 1.98 -2.36 16.10
N LYS A 78 1.38 -3.11 17.05
CA LYS A 78 1.90 -4.41 17.51
C LYS A 78 1.91 -5.43 16.37
N TRP A 79 0.84 -5.50 15.58
CA TRP A 79 0.74 -6.43 14.48
C TRP A 79 1.78 -6.15 13.39
N LEU A 80 1.89 -4.89 12.95
CA LEU A 80 2.85 -4.45 11.93
C LEU A 80 4.29 -4.69 12.38
N LYS A 81 4.65 -4.29 13.62
CA LYS A 81 5.97 -4.56 14.21
C LYS A 81 6.27 -6.07 14.24
N GLY A 82 5.28 -6.88 14.64
CA GLY A 82 5.42 -8.33 14.69
C GLY A 82 5.66 -8.95 13.31
N ARG A 83 4.86 -8.58 12.30
CA ARG A 83 5.06 -9.09 10.93
C ARG A 83 6.38 -8.63 10.33
N HIS A 84 6.76 -7.37 10.55
CA HIS A 84 8.04 -6.84 10.10
C HIS A 84 9.23 -7.57 10.73
N LYS A 85 9.17 -7.85 12.04
CA LYS A 85 10.19 -8.65 12.75
C LYS A 85 10.33 -10.07 12.17
N GLU A 86 9.23 -10.63 11.66
CA GLU A 86 9.23 -11.93 10.97
C GLU A 86 9.72 -11.85 9.51
N GLY A 87 10.24 -10.70 9.06
CA GLY A 87 10.79 -10.50 7.72
C GLY A 87 9.74 -10.20 6.65
N ARG A 88 8.46 -10.01 7.01
CA ARG A 88 7.43 -9.64 6.04
C ARG A 88 7.51 -8.17 5.68
N ARG A 89 7.15 -7.86 4.43
CA ARG A 89 6.98 -6.48 3.96
C ARG A 89 5.67 -5.94 4.48
N VAL A 90 5.78 -4.84 5.23
CA VAL A 90 4.62 -4.13 5.76
C VAL A 90 4.78 -2.65 5.45
N ALA A 91 3.67 -1.93 5.33
CA ALA A 91 3.68 -0.48 5.23
C ALA A 91 2.43 0.15 5.83
N VAL A 92 2.53 1.44 6.15
CA VAL A 92 1.38 2.29 6.41
C VAL A 92 1.30 3.32 5.29
N ILE A 93 0.13 3.45 4.67
CA ILE A 93 -0.12 4.48 3.65
C ILE A 93 -1.10 5.50 4.20
N VAL A 94 -0.65 6.74 4.34
CA VAL A 94 -1.44 7.84 4.90
C VAL A 94 -1.96 8.71 3.77
N GLY A 95 -3.22 8.55 3.42
CA GLY A 95 -3.91 9.40 2.45
C GLY A 95 -4.21 10.79 3.00
N THR A 96 -4.22 11.77 2.10
CA THR A 96 -4.57 13.18 2.32
C THR A 96 -5.36 13.70 1.11
N PRO A 97 -5.95 14.91 1.16
CA PRO A 97 -6.55 15.50 -0.04
C PRO A 97 -5.58 15.69 -1.21
N SER A 98 -4.28 15.89 -0.95
CA SER A 98 -3.26 16.15 -1.97
C SER A 98 -2.55 14.90 -2.48
N GLY A 99 -2.71 13.74 -1.83
CA GLY A 99 -1.99 12.51 -2.20
C GLY A 99 -1.85 11.55 -1.04
N ALA A 100 -0.69 10.89 -0.91
CA ALA A 100 -0.39 10.01 0.21
C ALA A 100 1.09 10.00 0.58
N ILE A 101 1.38 9.65 1.83
CA ILE A 101 2.72 9.34 2.30
C ILE A 101 2.82 7.82 2.47
N ILE A 102 3.92 7.24 2.01
CA ILE A 102 4.23 5.81 2.13
C ILE A 102 5.27 5.64 3.24
N LEU A 103 4.95 4.81 4.23
CA LEU A 103 5.78 4.55 5.40
C LEU A 103 6.12 3.07 5.45
N GLU A 104 7.33 2.73 5.00
CA GLU A 104 7.79 1.36 4.84
C GLU A 104 8.23 0.74 6.17
N GLY A 105 7.94 -0.55 6.37
CA GLY A 105 8.31 -1.29 7.57
C GLY A 105 7.72 -0.66 8.82
N ILE A 106 8.59 -0.08 9.65
CA ILE A 106 8.23 0.57 10.93
C ILE A 106 8.45 2.08 10.92
N SER A 107 8.71 2.70 9.76
CA SER A 107 8.97 4.15 9.68
C SER A 107 7.75 5.02 10.08
N TRP A 108 6.57 4.41 10.22
CA TRP A 108 5.38 5.06 10.77
C TRP A 108 5.51 5.42 12.27
N ALA A 109 6.56 4.95 12.94
CA ALA A 109 6.86 5.32 14.32
C ALA A 109 7.43 6.74 14.44
N ASP A 110 7.96 7.29 13.36
CA ASP A 110 8.50 8.64 13.29
C ASP A 110 7.43 9.67 12.89
N ASN A 111 7.78 10.96 12.96
CA ASN A 111 6.91 12.02 12.47
C ASN A 111 6.76 11.96 10.95
N LEU A 112 5.55 12.28 10.47
CA LEU A 112 5.26 12.34 9.04
C LEU A 112 6.00 13.51 8.37
N ASP A 113 6.63 13.20 7.25
CA ASP A 113 7.22 14.18 6.34
C ASP A 113 6.28 14.43 5.15
N PHE A 114 5.54 15.53 5.23
CA PHE A 114 4.58 15.92 4.18
C PHE A 114 5.24 16.45 2.90
N SER A 115 6.56 16.65 2.85
CA SER A 115 7.25 16.96 1.60
C SER A 115 7.30 15.77 0.63
N ARG A 116 7.10 14.55 1.17
CA ARG A 116 7.15 13.28 0.43
C ARG A 116 5.79 12.81 -0.08
N ILE A 117 4.81 13.70 -0.19
CA ILE A 117 3.48 13.35 -0.69
C ILE A 117 3.58 12.84 -2.13
N ALA A 118 3.19 11.59 -2.32
CA ALA A 118 3.06 10.92 -3.60
C ALA A 118 1.62 11.02 -4.13
N THR A 119 1.45 11.07 -5.45
CA THR A 119 0.14 10.94 -6.09
C THR A 119 -0.40 9.52 -5.91
N LYS A 120 -1.72 9.35 -6.07
CA LYS A 120 -2.36 8.02 -6.03
C LYS A 120 -1.76 7.02 -7.03
N LYS A 121 -1.38 7.51 -8.21
CA LYS A 121 -0.72 6.71 -9.25
C LYS A 121 0.65 6.24 -8.78
N GLN A 122 1.48 7.13 -8.21
CA GLN A 122 2.79 6.77 -7.66
C GLN A 122 2.68 5.78 -6.50
N VAL A 123 1.62 5.89 -5.68
CA VAL A 123 1.36 4.91 -4.62
C VAL A 123 1.03 3.53 -5.21
N ALA A 124 0.17 3.47 -6.22
CA ALA A 124 -0.15 2.22 -6.91
C ALA A 124 1.09 1.61 -7.59
N GLU A 125 1.91 2.43 -8.25
CA GLU A 125 3.19 2.00 -8.84
C GLU A 125 4.16 1.46 -7.79
N TRP A 126 4.24 2.10 -6.62
CA TRP A 126 5.05 1.60 -5.51
C TRP A 126 4.54 0.24 -4.99
N ILE A 127 3.21 0.06 -4.82
CA ILE A 127 2.63 -1.24 -4.43
C ILE A 127 3.03 -2.33 -5.43
N VAL A 128 2.91 -2.04 -6.73
CA VAL A 128 3.30 -2.98 -7.79
C VAL A 128 4.79 -3.30 -7.72
N LYS A 129 5.66 -2.29 -7.62
CA LYS A 129 7.11 -2.47 -7.50
C LYS A 129 7.50 -3.31 -6.29
N GLU A 130 6.81 -3.15 -5.17
CA GLU A 130 7.11 -3.88 -3.94
C GLU A 130 6.55 -5.31 -3.94
N SER A 131 5.50 -5.58 -4.72
CA SER A 131 4.82 -6.88 -4.75
C SER A 131 5.19 -7.74 -5.96
N MET A 132 5.56 -7.14 -7.10
CA MET A 132 5.80 -7.83 -8.37
C MET A 132 7.22 -7.58 -8.89
N TYR A 133 7.75 -8.54 -9.66
CA TYR A 133 8.93 -8.28 -10.48
C TYR A 133 8.56 -7.39 -11.67
N GLU A 134 9.50 -6.55 -12.10
CA GLU A 134 9.36 -5.86 -13.38
C GLU A 134 9.17 -6.91 -14.48
N ARG A 135 8.18 -6.70 -15.35
CA ARG A 135 8.05 -7.56 -16.53
C ARG A 135 9.30 -7.34 -17.38
N ASN A 136 10.17 -8.34 -17.46
CA ASN A 136 11.15 -8.38 -18.53
C ASN A 136 10.37 -8.25 -19.85
N PRO A 137 10.66 -7.26 -20.72
CA PRO A 137 10.03 -7.19 -22.00
C PRO A 137 10.35 -8.50 -22.72
N THR A 138 9.31 -9.29 -23.02
CA THR A 138 9.47 -10.52 -23.80
C THR A 138 10.25 -10.14 -25.06
N PRO A 139 11.34 -10.83 -25.40
CA PRO A 139 12.01 -10.59 -26.67
C PRO A 139 10.94 -10.67 -27.75
N ARG A 140 10.76 -9.59 -28.53
CA ARG A 140 9.91 -9.66 -29.71
C ARG A 140 10.46 -10.82 -30.52
N SER A 141 9.70 -11.92 -30.59
CA SER A 141 9.97 -13.01 -31.50
C SER A 141 10.17 -12.35 -32.87
N SER A 142 11.41 -12.33 -33.33
CA SER A 142 11.74 -11.99 -34.70
C SER A 142 11.00 -13.03 -35.53
N ARG A 143 9.83 -12.66 -36.07
CA ARG A 143 9.23 -13.41 -37.18
C ARG A 143 10.32 -13.51 -38.23
N LYS A 144 10.95 -14.68 -38.34
CA LYS A 144 11.69 -15.05 -39.53
C LYS A 144 10.62 -15.16 -40.62
N ASN A 145 10.44 -14.09 -41.37
CA ASN A 145 9.85 -14.19 -42.70
C ASN A 145 10.84 -15.00 -43.53
N ASN A 146 10.66 -16.32 -43.58
CA ASN A 146 11.16 -17.10 -44.71
C ASN A 146 10.01 -17.16 -45.71
N ASP A 147 10.20 -16.37 -46.75
CA ASP A 147 9.40 -16.24 -47.96
C ASP A 147 9.62 -17.47 -48.88
N PRO A 148 9.03 -17.55 -50.09
CA PRO A 148 7.96 -18.46 -50.44
C PRO A 148 8.44 -19.46 -51.51
N ASN A 149 8.55 -20.74 -51.18
CA ASN A 149 8.72 -21.79 -52.20
C ASN A 149 8.45 -23.19 -51.64
N VAL A 150 7.17 -23.46 -51.31
CA VAL A 150 6.57 -24.82 -51.32
C VAL A 150 5.10 -24.67 -51.66
#